data_AF-A0A0F0LPX8-F1
#
_entry.id   AF-A0A0F0LPX8-F1
#
_cell.length_a   1.000
_cell.length_b   1.000
_cell.length_c   1.000
_cell.angle_alpha   90.00
_cell.angle_beta   90.00
_cell.angle_gamma   90.00
#
_symmetry.space_group_name_H-M   'P 1'
#
loop_
_entity.id
_entity.type
_entity.pdbx_description
1 polymer ?
#
loop_
_entity_poly.entity_id
_entity_poly.type
_entity_poly.pdbx_seq_one_letter_code
_entity_poly.pdbx_strand_id
1 'polypeptide(L)'
;MAPGVRELSMPREKAMSIEDLNTFLTQLPKGSARPLPESTWHEQVKGQLTLGERSADRLRNGMGSWAFVGGFVLFMAVWWILNSSRTTAWDPYPFILLNLFLSMLAGLQGAILLIAAKRQDAISAALAQHDFDTNVAARVDIEALLEINRRQLEMIAELQGIARALVPAQTGAGASGADAQDVATEVEAAKDSARAAETQAEARAETQVQAAVRTEAQDGEPDASPER
;
A
#
# COMPACT_ATOMS: atom_id res chain seq x y z
N MET A 1 -77.03 17.08 6.65
CA MET A 1 -76.90 15.69 7.16
C MET A 1 -75.82 15.02 6.32
N ALA A 2 -74.66 14.78 6.94
CA ALA A 2 -73.52 13.96 6.51
C ALA A 2 -72.78 14.30 5.19
N PRO A 3 -71.46 14.08 5.12
CA PRO A 3 -70.51 14.95 4.44
C PRO A 3 -69.94 14.38 3.12
N GLY A 4 -69.36 15.28 2.33
CA GLY A 4 -68.79 15.00 1.01
C GLY A 4 -67.72 13.91 1.01
N VAL A 5 -67.92 12.94 0.13
CA VAL A 5 -66.92 11.94 -0.24
C VAL A 5 -65.84 12.67 -1.03
N ARG A 6 -64.75 13.06 -0.34
CA ARG A 6 -63.51 13.44 -0.99
C ARG A 6 -62.94 12.17 -1.61
N GLU A 7 -62.97 12.07 -2.93
CA GLU A 7 -62.13 11.14 -3.67
C GLU A 7 -60.68 11.36 -3.23
N LEU A 8 -60.15 10.42 -2.44
CA LEU A 8 -58.73 10.26 -2.23
C LEU A 8 -58.15 9.77 -3.57
N SER A 9 -57.95 10.72 -4.48
CA SER A 9 -57.05 10.55 -5.61
C SER A 9 -55.68 10.21 -5.03
N MET A 10 -55.33 8.92 -5.02
CA MET A 10 -53.96 8.52 -4.78
C MET A 10 -53.16 9.05 -5.98
N PRO A 11 -52.18 9.95 -5.77
CA PRO A 11 -51.27 10.29 -6.84
C PRO A 11 -50.45 9.05 -7.16
N ARG A 12 -50.73 8.47 -8.34
CA ARG A 12 -49.91 7.41 -8.92
C ARG A 12 -48.45 7.84 -8.92
N GLU A 13 -47.62 6.96 -8.37
CA GLU A 13 -46.23 6.72 -8.74
C GLU A 13 -45.67 7.77 -9.70
N LYS A 14 -45.10 8.84 -9.15
CA LYS A 14 -44.12 9.60 -9.91
C LYS A 14 -42.85 8.77 -9.91
N ALA A 15 -42.79 7.76 -10.79
CA ALA A 15 -41.52 7.18 -11.19
C ALA A 15 -40.61 8.36 -11.53
N MET A 16 -39.48 8.45 -10.83
CA MET A 16 -38.52 9.54 -10.98
C MET A 16 -38.29 9.78 -12.47
N SER A 17 -38.67 10.96 -12.97
CA SER A 17 -38.63 11.27 -14.40
C SER A 17 -37.20 11.09 -14.90
N ILE A 18 -37.00 10.68 -16.16
CA ILE A 18 -35.65 10.61 -16.75
C ILE A 18 -34.94 11.98 -16.65
N GLU A 19 -35.71 13.07 -16.68
CA GLU A 19 -35.26 14.44 -16.42
C GLU A 19 -34.77 14.65 -14.97
N ASP A 20 -35.49 14.08 -13.99
CA ASP A 20 -35.13 14.11 -12.58
C ASP A 20 -33.88 13.26 -12.34
N LEU A 21 -33.76 12.12 -13.01
CA LEU A 21 -32.58 11.25 -12.96
C LEU A 21 -31.35 11.93 -13.59
N ASN A 22 -31.51 12.59 -14.73
CA ASN A 22 -30.44 13.34 -15.39
C ASN A 22 -30.00 14.55 -14.54
N THR A 23 -30.95 15.17 -13.84
CA THR A 23 -30.72 16.25 -12.86
C THR A 23 -30.01 15.72 -11.61
N PHE A 24 -30.37 14.53 -11.14
CA PHE A 24 -29.73 13.87 -10.01
C PHE A 24 -28.29 13.42 -10.33
N LEU A 25 -28.08 12.84 -11.52
CA LEU A 25 -26.76 12.43 -12.00
C LEU A 25 -25.81 13.62 -12.20
N THR A 26 -26.34 14.80 -12.56
CA THR A 26 -25.55 16.04 -12.63
C THR A 26 -25.34 16.70 -11.26
N GLN A 27 -26.17 16.39 -10.27
CA GLN A 27 -26.01 16.82 -8.87
C GLN A 27 -25.20 15.84 -8.01
N LEU A 28 -24.84 14.66 -8.52
CA LEU A 28 -23.92 13.79 -7.80
C LEU A 28 -22.66 14.59 -7.48
N PRO A 29 -22.22 14.63 -6.20
CA PRO A 29 -20.94 15.23 -5.85
C PRO A 29 -19.91 14.52 -6.72
N LYS A 30 -19.33 15.25 -7.68
CA LYS A 30 -18.26 14.74 -8.53
C LYS A 30 -17.27 14.12 -7.58
N GLY A 31 -17.13 12.78 -7.66
CA GLY A 31 -16.25 12.03 -6.79
C GLY A 31 -14.95 12.81 -6.70
N SER A 32 -14.47 12.99 -5.48
CA SER A 32 -13.25 13.71 -5.11
C SER A 32 -12.04 13.00 -5.72
N ALA A 33 -11.98 12.98 -7.04
CA ALA A 33 -10.82 12.65 -7.83
C ALA A 33 -9.83 13.77 -7.55
N ARG A 34 -9.12 13.64 -6.43
CA ARG A 34 -7.89 14.37 -6.18
C ARG A 34 -7.11 14.29 -7.49
N PRO A 35 -6.77 15.42 -8.13
CA PRO A 35 -5.95 15.38 -9.32
C PRO A 35 -4.71 14.55 -8.99
N LEU A 36 -4.45 13.51 -9.80
CA LEU A 36 -3.28 12.68 -9.62
C LEU A 36 -2.06 13.61 -9.66
N PRO A 37 -1.15 13.54 -8.68
CA PRO A 37 -0.01 14.44 -8.62
C PRO A 37 0.77 14.39 -9.94
N GLU A 38 0.96 15.55 -10.56
CA GLU A 38 1.57 15.71 -11.89
C GLU A 38 3.03 15.22 -11.94
N SER A 39 3.68 15.10 -10.76
CA SER A 39 5.01 14.49 -10.62
C SER A 39 5.00 13.46 -9.50
N THR A 40 5.47 12.25 -9.81
CA THR A 40 5.86 11.29 -8.77
C THR A 40 7.00 11.88 -7.95
N TRP A 41 6.95 11.74 -6.62
CA TRP A 41 7.99 12.21 -5.70
C TRP A 41 9.43 11.79 -6.12
N HIS A 42 9.55 10.68 -6.86
CA HIS A 42 10.78 10.22 -7.51
C HIS A 42 11.47 11.28 -8.38
N GLU A 43 10.74 12.19 -9.02
CA GLU A 43 11.29 13.25 -9.86
C GLU A 43 11.81 14.42 -9.02
N GLN A 44 11.14 14.75 -7.92
CA GLN A 44 11.53 15.83 -7.02
C GLN A 44 12.82 15.48 -6.25
N VAL A 45 13.00 14.20 -5.88
CA VAL A 45 14.23 13.71 -5.23
C VAL A 45 15.40 13.62 -6.21
N LYS A 46 15.14 13.38 -7.51
CA LYS A 46 16.18 13.35 -8.56
C LYS A 46 16.70 14.75 -8.93
N GLY A 47 15.89 15.79 -8.72
CA GLY A 47 16.25 17.18 -9.05
C GLY A 47 17.33 17.79 -8.13
N GLN A 48 17.55 17.24 -6.94
CA GLN A 48 18.51 17.76 -5.96
C GLN A 48 19.87 17.06 -5.95
N LEU A 49 20.22 16.26 -6.97
CA LEU A 49 21.54 15.62 -6.98
C LEU A 49 22.63 16.66 -7.28
N THR A 50 23.41 16.98 -6.25
CA THR A 50 24.68 17.69 -6.42
C THR A 50 25.63 16.85 -7.29
N LEU A 51 26.53 17.50 -8.04
CA LEU A 51 27.51 16.81 -8.89
C LEU A 51 28.38 15.82 -8.08
N GLY A 52 28.59 16.10 -6.79
CA GLY A 52 29.28 15.20 -5.86
C GLY A 52 28.51 13.92 -5.57
N GLU A 53 27.21 14.00 -5.33
CA GLU A 53 26.35 12.83 -5.06
C GLU A 53 26.21 11.91 -6.28
N ARG A 54 26.12 12.49 -7.49
CA ARG A 54 26.15 11.71 -8.73
C ARG A 54 27.46 10.95 -8.92
N SER A 55 28.57 11.52 -8.45
CA SER A 55 29.90 10.91 -8.54
C SER A 55 30.04 9.80 -7.50
N ALA A 56 29.58 10.04 -6.28
CA ALA A 56 29.55 9.05 -5.20
C ALA A 56 28.68 7.83 -5.55
N ASP A 57 27.49 8.04 -6.14
CA ASP A 57 26.61 6.94 -6.57
C ASP A 57 27.24 6.07 -7.67
N ARG A 58 28.00 6.68 -8.61
CA ARG A 58 28.76 5.91 -9.62
C ARG A 58 29.93 5.16 -9.00
N LEU A 59 30.66 5.77 -8.05
CA LEU A 59 31.73 5.09 -7.34
C LEU A 59 31.19 3.91 -6.51
N ARG A 60 30.07 4.10 -5.80
CA ARG A 60 29.40 3.06 -5.01
C ARG A 60 28.98 1.88 -5.89
N ASN A 61 28.29 2.15 -7.00
CA ASN A 61 27.84 1.10 -7.91
C ASN A 61 29.00 0.42 -8.65
N GLY A 62 30.12 1.12 -8.89
CA GLY A 62 31.31 0.56 -9.52
C GLY A 62 32.12 -0.34 -8.58
N MET A 63 32.20 -0.01 -7.29
CA MET A 63 33.00 -0.72 -6.30
C MET A 63 32.37 -2.04 -5.83
N GLY A 64 31.04 -2.19 -5.96
CA GLY A 64 30.32 -3.44 -5.67
C GLY A 64 30.33 -4.48 -6.79
N SER A 65 30.94 -4.18 -7.95
CA SER A 65 31.00 -5.12 -9.08
C SER A 65 32.12 -6.14 -8.91
N TRP A 66 31.82 -7.42 -9.14
CA TRP A 66 32.79 -8.51 -9.13
C TRP A 66 33.98 -8.27 -10.09
N ALA A 67 33.78 -7.52 -11.17
CA ALA A 67 34.84 -7.16 -12.11
C ALA A 67 35.86 -6.17 -11.50
N PHE A 68 35.43 -5.30 -10.58
CA PHE A 68 36.32 -4.36 -9.89
C PHE A 68 37.26 -5.08 -8.93
N VAL A 69 36.73 -6.07 -8.19
CA VAL A 69 37.53 -6.93 -7.30
C VAL A 69 38.63 -7.66 -8.09
N GLY A 70 38.29 -8.23 -9.25
CA GLY A 70 39.27 -8.88 -10.13
C GLY A 70 40.35 -7.93 -10.66
N GLY A 71 39.96 -6.72 -11.08
CA GLY A 71 40.91 -5.68 -11.51
C GLY A 71 41.85 -5.23 -10.38
N PHE A 72 41.34 -5.13 -9.16
CA PHE A 72 42.14 -4.76 -7.99
C PHE A 72 43.18 -5.84 -7.63
N VAL A 73 42.78 -7.11 -7.65
CA VAL A 73 43.70 -8.24 -7.44
C VAL A 73 44.77 -8.30 -8.53
N LEU A 74 44.37 -8.06 -9.79
CA LEU A 74 45.32 -7.99 -10.91
C LEU A 74 46.31 -6.83 -10.74
N PHE A 75 45.83 -5.64 -10.35
CA PHE A 75 46.68 -4.49 -10.08
C PHE A 75 47.69 -4.78 -8.96
N MET A 76 47.26 -5.43 -7.88
CA MET A 76 48.17 -5.88 -6.79
C MET A 76 49.22 -6.86 -7.30
N ALA A 77 48.83 -7.84 -8.12
CA ALA A 77 49.77 -8.80 -8.73
C ALA A 77 50.78 -8.10 -9.65
N VAL A 78 50.32 -7.18 -10.51
CA VAL A 78 51.18 -6.39 -11.41
C VAL A 78 52.15 -5.51 -10.62
N TRP A 79 51.67 -4.85 -9.55
CA TRP A 79 52.48 -4.02 -8.68
C TRP A 79 53.57 -4.83 -7.98
N TRP A 80 53.22 -6.01 -7.46
CA TRP A 80 54.17 -6.93 -6.85
C TRP A 80 55.25 -7.39 -7.84
N ILE A 81 54.86 -7.76 -9.06
CA ILE A 81 55.79 -8.18 -10.14
C ILE A 81 56.72 -7.02 -10.54
N LEU A 82 56.17 -5.82 -10.75
CA LEU A 82 56.95 -4.63 -11.10
C LEU A 82 57.99 -4.32 -10.03
N ASN A 83 57.61 -4.36 -8.75
CA ASN A 83 58.51 -4.07 -7.65
C ASN A 83 59.55 -5.18 -7.43
N SER A 84 59.20 -6.45 -7.65
CA SER A 84 60.13 -7.59 -7.58
C SER A 84 61.12 -7.65 -8.74
N SER A 85 60.79 -7.08 -9.90
CA SER A 85 61.63 -7.11 -11.10
C SER A 85 62.73 -6.04 -11.13
N ARG A 86 62.68 -5.03 -10.25
CA ARG A 86 63.69 -3.98 -10.17
C ARG A 86 64.76 -4.30 -9.12
N THR A 87 66.02 -4.23 -9.52
CA THR A 87 67.19 -4.48 -8.65
C THR A 87 67.32 -3.49 -7.49
N THR A 88 66.76 -2.29 -7.64
CA THR A 88 66.53 -1.32 -6.56
C THR A 88 65.04 -1.37 -6.20
N ALA A 89 64.72 -2.01 -5.08
CA ALA A 89 63.36 -2.03 -4.55
C ALA A 89 62.93 -0.60 -4.23
N TRP A 90 61.97 -0.08 -5.00
CA TRP A 90 61.44 1.28 -4.80
C TRP A 90 60.53 1.35 -3.57
N ASP A 91 59.96 0.21 -3.18
CA ASP A 91 59.21 0.00 -1.93
C ASP A 91 59.67 -1.33 -1.28
N PRO A 92 60.74 -1.33 -0.45
CA PRO A 92 61.22 -2.50 0.27
C PRO A 92 60.18 -3.01 1.27
N TYR A 93 60.22 -4.31 1.59
CA TYR A 93 59.34 -4.92 2.59
C TYR A 93 59.50 -4.20 3.95
N PRO A 94 58.43 -3.72 4.62
CA PRO A 94 56.99 -3.78 4.32
C PRO A 94 56.52 -2.60 3.45
N PHE A 95 55.80 -2.88 2.35
CA PHE A 95 55.37 -1.91 1.33
C PHE A 95 54.64 -0.67 1.91
N ILE A 96 55.38 0.38 2.30
CA ILE A 96 54.86 1.47 3.12
C ILE A 96 53.94 2.38 2.30
N LEU A 97 54.29 2.58 1.02
CA LEU A 97 53.54 3.44 0.12
C LEU A 97 52.24 2.77 -0.31
N LEU A 98 52.29 1.47 -0.60
CA LEU A 98 51.10 0.68 -0.89
C LEU A 98 50.14 0.71 0.30
N ASN A 99 50.65 0.45 1.50
CA ASN A 99 49.81 0.36 2.69
C ASN A 99 49.21 1.72 3.08
N LEU A 100 49.95 2.81 2.88
CA LEU A 100 49.46 4.18 3.07
C LEU A 100 48.34 4.50 2.08
N PHE A 101 48.52 4.15 0.80
CA PHE A 101 47.52 4.39 -0.23
C PHE A 101 46.24 3.57 0.02
N LEU A 102 46.38 2.30 0.41
CA LEU A 102 45.26 1.43 0.78
C LEU A 102 44.49 1.97 1.98
N SER A 103 45.19 2.44 3.01
CA SER A 103 44.56 3.04 4.20
C SER A 103 43.80 4.31 3.84
N MET A 104 44.36 5.16 2.98
CA MET A 104 43.68 6.36 2.48
C MET A 104 42.44 5.99 1.64
N LEU A 105 42.54 4.98 0.76
CA LEU A 105 41.40 4.49 -0.01
C LEU A 105 40.29 3.98 0.90
N ALA A 106 40.61 3.19 1.92
CA ALA A 106 39.64 2.66 2.88
C ALA A 106 38.95 3.79 3.67
N GLY A 107 39.70 4.80 4.11
CA GLY A 107 39.13 5.98 4.78
C GLY A 107 38.19 6.78 3.87
N LEU A 108 38.58 6.99 2.61
CA LEU A 108 37.73 7.65 1.61
C LEU A 108 36.47 6.83 1.31
N GLN A 109 36.59 5.51 1.20
CA GLN A 109 35.45 4.61 1.03
C GLN A 109 34.46 4.73 2.19
N GLY A 110 34.95 4.70 3.44
CA GLY A 110 34.12 4.87 4.63
C GLY A 110 33.39 6.21 4.67
N ALA A 111 34.06 7.30 4.29
CA ALA A 111 33.45 8.63 4.22
C ALA A 111 32.35 8.72 3.15
N ILE A 112 32.59 8.16 1.95
CA ILE A 112 31.60 8.11 0.86
C ILE A 112 30.40 7.26 1.29
N LEU A 113 30.64 6.12 1.94
CA LEU A 113 29.57 5.26 2.45
C LEU A 113 28.72 6.00 3.49
N LEU A 114 29.34 6.73 4.41
CA LEU A 114 28.64 7.51 5.44
C LEU A 114 27.78 8.63 4.84
N ILE A 115 28.29 9.33 3.81
CA ILE A 115 27.53 10.35 3.08
C ILE A 115 26.34 9.71 2.36
N ALA A 116 26.55 8.58 1.68
CA ALA A 116 25.49 7.86 0.98
C ALA A 116 24.41 7.32 1.94
N ALA A 117 24.82 6.80 3.10
CA ALA A 117 23.92 6.33 4.15
C ALA A 117 23.07 7.46 4.72
N LYS A 118 23.70 8.57 5.15
CA LYS A 118 22.98 9.75 5.69
C LYS A 118 21.91 10.27 4.71
N ARG A 119 22.21 10.28 3.41
CA ARG A 119 21.26 10.67 2.37
C ARG A 119 20.11 9.67 2.25
N GLN A 120 20.42 8.38 2.23
CA GLN A 120 19.41 7.34 2.12
C GLN A 120 18.45 7.35 3.32
N ASP A 121 18.96 7.59 4.52
CA ASP A 121 18.16 7.73 5.74
C ASP A 121 17.22 8.94 5.66
N ALA A 122 17.71 10.09 5.18
CA ALA A 122 16.89 11.29 5.01
C ALA A 122 15.74 11.07 4.00
N ILE A 123 16.03 10.39 2.88
CA ILE A 123 15.01 10.02 1.89
C ILE A 123 14.00 9.05 2.50
N SER A 124 14.47 8.03 3.22
CA SER A 124 13.62 7.01 3.83
C SER A 124 12.70 7.61 4.90
N ALA A 125 13.20 8.57 5.70
CA ALA A 125 12.41 9.31 6.68
C ALA A 125 11.34 10.18 6.03
N ALA A 126 11.68 10.89 4.94
CA ALA A 126 10.71 11.69 4.18
C ALA A 126 9.62 10.82 3.53
N LEU A 127 10.00 9.65 3.02
CA LEU A 127 9.06 8.68 2.46
C LEU A 127 8.11 8.15 3.54
N ALA A 128 8.63 7.76 4.71
CA ALA A 128 7.82 7.28 5.82
C ALA A 128 6.78 8.32 6.27
N GLN A 129 7.14 9.61 6.29
CA GLN A 129 6.19 10.69 6.61
C GLN A 129 5.09 10.81 5.55
N HIS A 130 5.46 10.80 4.26
CA HIS A 130 4.49 10.89 3.18
C HIS A 130 3.54 9.68 3.14
N ASP A 131 4.06 8.48 3.38
CA ASP A 131 3.27 7.25 3.45
C ASP A 131 2.30 7.30 4.65
N PHE A 132 2.75 7.84 5.79
CA PHE A 132 1.88 8.07 6.95
C PHE A 132 0.73 9.01 6.60
N ASP A 133 1.02 10.17 6.01
CA ASP A 133 -0.01 11.16 5.65
C ASP A 133 -1.01 10.59 4.64
N THR A 134 -0.52 9.83 3.65
CA THR A 134 -1.35 9.16 2.65
C THR A 134 -2.25 8.10 3.30
N ASN A 135 -1.70 7.31 4.23
CA ASN A 135 -2.45 6.28 4.94
C ASN A 135 -3.53 6.88 5.85
N VAL A 136 -3.25 8.00 6.52
CA VAL A 136 -4.26 8.73 7.31
C VAL A 136 -5.37 9.25 6.40
N ALA A 137 -5.03 9.85 5.26
CA ALA A 137 -6.03 10.31 4.30
C ALA A 137 -6.89 9.15 3.76
N ALA A 138 -6.26 8.02 3.43
CA ALA A 138 -6.97 6.82 2.98
C ALA A 138 -7.92 6.26 4.05
N ARG A 139 -7.51 6.27 5.34
CA ARG A 139 -8.40 5.89 6.45
C ARG A 139 -9.65 6.77 6.52
N VAL A 140 -9.51 8.08 6.36
CA VAL A 140 -10.64 9.01 6.34
C VAL A 140 -11.57 8.74 5.16
N ASP A 141 -10.99 8.53 3.97
CA ASP A 141 -11.76 8.22 2.76
C ASP A 141 -12.52 6.87 2.91
N ILE A 142 -11.90 5.85 3.52
CA ILE A 142 -12.54 4.56 3.82
C ILE A 142 -13.69 4.71 4.82
N GLU A 143 -13.51 5.46 5.91
CA GLU A 143 -14.59 5.68 6.89
C GLU A 143 -15.79 6.39 6.24
N ALA A 144 -15.53 7.37 5.37
CA ALA A 144 -16.57 8.05 4.62
C ALA A 144 -17.32 7.08 3.68
N LEU A 145 -16.60 6.17 3.01
CA LEU A 145 -17.21 5.13 2.17
C LEU A 145 -18.06 4.14 2.99
N LEU A 146 -17.58 3.73 4.16
CA LEU A 146 -18.32 2.86 5.07
C LEU A 146 -19.61 3.52 5.57
N GLU A 147 -19.56 4.81 5.90
CA GLU A 147 -20.74 5.56 6.32
C GLU A 147 -21.78 5.67 5.19
N ILE A 148 -21.33 5.94 3.95
CA ILE A 148 -22.22 5.94 2.79
C ILE A 148 -22.85 4.55 2.60
N ASN A 149 -22.06 3.49 2.72
CA ASN A 149 -22.55 2.13 2.57
C ASN A 149 -23.57 1.76 3.65
N ARG A 150 -23.35 2.12 4.93
CA ARG A 150 -24.32 1.95 6.02
C ARG A 150 -25.64 2.64 5.69
N ARG A 151 -25.62 3.89 5.25
CA ARG A 151 -26.84 4.63 4.87
C ARG A 151 -27.57 3.98 3.69
N GLN A 152 -26.84 3.47 2.71
CA GLN A 152 -27.43 2.73 1.60
C GLN A 152 -28.15 1.46 2.08
N LEU A 153 -27.56 0.71 3.00
CA LEU A 153 -28.18 -0.47 3.59
C LEU A 153 -29.45 -0.11 4.39
N GLU A 154 -29.44 0.99 5.15
CA GLU A 154 -30.62 1.48 5.87
C GLU A 154 -31.76 1.83 4.90
N MET A 155 -31.48 2.58 3.83
CA MET A 155 -32.50 2.91 2.81
C MET A 155 -33.06 1.67 2.12
N ILE A 156 -32.22 0.68 1.81
CA ILE A 156 -32.67 -0.60 1.22
C ILE A 156 -33.59 -1.33 2.20
N ALA A 157 -33.25 -1.36 3.50
CA ALA A 157 -34.06 -2.00 4.53
C ALA A 157 -35.43 -1.30 4.67
N GLU A 158 -35.47 0.03 4.63
CA GLU A 158 -36.73 0.79 4.63
C GLU A 158 -37.59 0.48 3.40
N LEU A 159 -36.99 0.47 2.20
CA LEU A 159 -37.70 0.13 0.95
C LEU A 159 -38.24 -1.31 1.00
N GLN A 160 -37.46 -2.27 1.50
CA GLN A 160 -37.93 -3.64 1.69
C GLN A 160 -39.10 -3.70 2.70
N GLY A 161 -39.05 -2.91 3.78
CA GLY A 161 -40.13 -2.79 4.74
C GLY A 161 -41.43 -2.26 4.10
N ILE A 162 -41.32 -1.19 3.31
CA ILE A 162 -42.46 -0.61 2.57
C ILE A 162 -43.01 -1.61 1.56
N ALA A 163 -42.15 -2.26 0.77
CA ALA A 163 -42.56 -3.28 -0.19
C ALA A 163 -43.30 -4.43 0.51
N ARG A 164 -42.78 -4.91 1.65
CA ARG A 164 -43.41 -5.98 2.44
C ARG A 164 -44.72 -5.54 3.10
N ALA A 165 -44.90 -4.26 3.43
CA ALA A 165 -46.15 -3.70 3.93
C ALA A 165 -47.21 -3.52 2.82
N LEU A 166 -46.79 -3.34 1.56
CA LEU A 166 -47.67 -3.28 0.39
C LEU A 166 -48.08 -4.66 -0.12
N VAL A 167 -47.22 -5.68 0.05
CA VAL A 167 -47.50 -7.09 -0.32
C VAL A 167 -48.79 -7.67 0.31
N PRO A 168 -49.14 -7.47 1.61
CA PRO A 168 -50.33 -8.08 2.20
C PRO A 168 -51.66 -7.58 1.61
N ALA A 169 -51.68 -6.45 0.90
CA ALA A 169 -52.90 -5.99 0.22
C ALA A 169 -53.21 -6.77 -1.06
N GLN A 170 -52.23 -7.47 -1.65
CA GLN A 170 -52.40 -8.21 -2.91
C GLN A 170 -52.35 -9.75 -2.73
N THR A 171 -51.80 -10.27 -1.63
CA THR A 171 -51.80 -11.72 -1.32
C THR A 171 -53.04 -12.24 -0.62
N GLY A 172 -54.04 -11.38 -0.35
CA GLY A 172 -55.33 -11.74 0.24
C GLY A 172 -56.27 -12.61 -0.61
N ALA A 173 -55.77 -13.30 -1.64
CA ALA A 173 -56.59 -14.23 -2.42
C ALA A 173 -55.92 -15.59 -2.76
N GLY A 174 -54.72 -15.94 -2.27
CA GLY A 174 -54.20 -17.29 -2.59
C GLY A 174 -52.87 -17.83 -2.05
N ALA A 175 -52.07 -17.13 -1.26
CA ALA A 175 -50.79 -17.69 -0.80
C ALA A 175 -50.85 -18.23 0.64
N SER A 176 -50.72 -19.55 0.75
CA SER A 176 -50.74 -20.36 1.98
C SER A 176 -49.60 -19.99 2.93
N GLY A 177 -49.83 -20.06 4.24
CA GLY A 177 -48.88 -19.70 5.31
C GLY A 177 -47.57 -20.51 5.39
N ALA A 178 -47.29 -21.38 4.41
CA ALA A 178 -46.03 -22.10 4.27
C ALA A 178 -44.89 -21.23 3.72
N ASP A 179 -45.19 -20.32 2.78
CA ASP A 179 -44.16 -19.54 2.06
C ASP A 179 -43.56 -18.41 2.90
N ALA A 180 -44.32 -17.85 3.85
CA ALA A 180 -43.84 -16.81 4.75
C ALA A 180 -42.89 -17.35 5.83
N GLN A 181 -43.07 -18.61 6.23
CA GLN A 181 -42.20 -19.31 7.17
C GLN A 181 -40.86 -19.66 6.50
N ASP A 182 -40.91 -20.09 5.23
CA ASP A 182 -39.73 -20.45 4.45
C ASP A 182 -38.81 -19.24 4.19
N VAL A 183 -39.39 -18.11 3.78
CA VAL A 183 -38.64 -16.85 3.58
C VAL A 183 -38.06 -16.29 4.88
N ALA A 184 -38.76 -16.42 6.01
CA ALA A 184 -38.20 -15.99 7.30
C ALA A 184 -37.02 -16.86 7.74
N THR A 185 -37.09 -18.16 7.44
CA THR A 185 -36.03 -19.13 7.75
C THR A 185 -34.81 -18.92 6.84
N GLU A 186 -35.03 -18.61 5.56
CA GLU A 186 -33.97 -18.32 4.60
C GLU A 186 -33.26 -17.00 4.90
N VAL A 187 -33.97 -15.97 5.38
CA VAL A 187 -33.38 -14.69 5.78
C VAL A 187 -32.51 -14.84 7.03
N GLU A 188 -32.95 -15.61 8.04
CA GLU A 188 -32.11 -15.88 9.22
C GLU A 188 -30.89 -16.74 8.85
N ALA A 189 -31.04 -17.74 7.99
CA ALA A 189 -29.92 -18.53 7.49
C ALA A 189 -28.91 -17.67 6.70
N ALA A 190 -29.39 -16.73 5.88
CA ALA A 190 -28.54 -15.78 5.16
C ALA A 190 -27.78 -14.86 6.13
N LYS A 191 -28.44 -14.41 7.20
CA LYS A 191 -27.86 -13.54 8.23
C LYS A 191 -26.77 -14.26 9.04
N ASP A 192 -27.01 -15.52 9.38
CA ASP A 192 -26.03 -16.37 10.07
C ASP A 192 -24.83 -16.69 9.17
N SER A 193 -25.06 -16.93 7.87
CA SER A 193 -23.98 -17.15 6.91
C SER A 193 -23.12 -15.89 6.70
N ALA A 194 -23.71 -14.70 6.73
CA ALA A 194 -22.99 -13.43 6.65
C ALA A 194 -22.13 -13.17 7.89
N ARG A 195 -22.67 -13.42 9.10
CA ARG A 195 -21.89 -13.35 10.35
C ARG A 195 -20.72 -14.34 10.36
N ALA A 196 -20.95 -15.57 9.90
CA ALA A 196 -19.90 -16.57 9.79
C ALA A 196 -18.80 -16.17 8.80
N ALA A 197 -19.16 -15.52 7.68
CA ALA A 197 -18.21 -15.02 6.70
C ALA A 197 -17.36 -13.86 7.26
N GLU A 198 -17.97 -12.95 8.04
CA GLU A 198 -17.28 -11.84 8.70
C GLU A 198 -16.26 -12.33 9.73
N THR A 199 -16.66 -13.27 10.61
CA THR A 199 -15.74 -13.89 11.57
C THR A 199 -14.60 -14.64 10.89
N GLN A 200 -14.87 -15.28 9.74
CA GLN A 200 -13.83 -15.99 8.99
C GLN A 200 -12.88 -15.04 8.26
N ALA A 201 -13.36 -13.88 7.82
CA ALA A 201 -12.52 -12.81 7.24
C ALA A 201 -11.59 -12.20 8.30
N GLU A 202 -12.10 -11.94 9.51
CA GLU A 202 -11.33 -11.42 10.63
C GLU A 202 -10.23 -12.41 11.06
N ALA A 203 -10.57 -13.69 11.22
CA ALA A 203 -9.59 -14.74 11.55
C ALA A 203 -8.51 -14.92 10.46
N ARG A 204 -8.88 -14.77 9.17
CA ARG A 204 -7.91 -14.81 8.06
C ARG A 204 -6.99 -13.59 8.05
N ALA A 205 -7.50 -12.41 8.41
CA ALA A 205 -6.69 -11.21 8.55
C ALA A 205 -5.68 -11.35 9.70
N GLU A 206 -6.11 -11.83 10.88
CA GLU A 206 -5.21 -12.09 12.01
C GLU A 206 -4.14 -13.15 11.67
N THR A 207 -4.52 -14.21 10.97
CA THR A 207 -3.57 -15.25 10.55
C THR A 207 -2.54 -14.71 9.55
N GLN A 208 -2.95 -13.86 8.61
CA GLN A 208 -2.03 -13.23 7.67
C GLN A 208 -1.08 -12.24 8.36
N VAL A 209 -1.57 -11.48 9.34
CA VAL A 209 -0.72 -10.58 10.15
C VAL A 209 0.29 -11.39 10.96
N GLN A 210 -0.10 -12.49 11.60
CA GLN A 210 0.84 -13.37 12.31
C GLN A 210 1.84 -14.05 11.37
N ALA A 211 1.42 -14.44 10.17
CA ALA A 211 2.31 -15.01 9.16
C ALA A 211 3.35 -13.97 8.68
N ALA A 212 2.92 -12.74 8.41
CA ALA A 212 3.81 -11.65 8.02
C ALA A 212 4.84 -11.34 9.11
N VAL A 213 4.39 -11.22 10.38
CA VAL A 213 5.29 -11.00 11.53
C VAL A 213 6.28 -12.14 11.72
N ARG A 214 5.86 -13.39 11.47
CA ARG A 214 6.73 -14.56 11.57
C ARG A 214 7.78 -14.61 10.45
N THR A 215 7.42 -14.23 9.23
CA THR A 215 8.35 -14.12 8.11
C THR A 215 9.39 -13.03 8.37
N GLU A 216 8.99 -11.87 8.90
CA GLU A 216 9.95 -10.82 9.29
C GLU A 216 10.88 -11.24 10.44
N ALA A 217 10.40 -12.05 11.40
CA ALA A 217 11.23 -12.57 12.47
C ALA A 217 12.26 -13.62 11.99
N GLN A 218 11.95 -14.33 10.90
CA GLN A 218 12.81 -15.41 10.37
C GLN A 218 13.92 -14.88 9.45
N ASP A 219 13.72 -13.72 8.82
CA ASP A 219 14.76 -12.99 8.06
C ASP A 219 15.71 -12.16 8.95
N GLY A 220 15.46 -12.11 10.28
CA GLY A 220 16.25 -11.36 11.25
C GLY A 220 17.29 -12.16 12.03
N GLU A 221 17.42 -13.47 11.83
CA GLU A 221 18.36 -14.31 12.57
C GLU A 221 19.63 -14.54 11.75
N PRO A 222 20.79 -13.95 12.12
CA PRO A 222 22.03 -14.16 11.40
C PRO A 222 22.46 -15.62 11.58
N ASP A 223 22.63 -16.31 10.46
CA ASP A 223 23.23 -17.64 10.34
C ASP A 223 24.61 -17.66 11.03
N ALA A 224 24.60 -17.98 12.32
CA ALA A 224 25.77 -18.29 13.11
C ALA A 224 26.06 -19.78 12.92
N SER A 225 26.53 -20.15 11.73
CA SER A 225 27.18 -21.44 11.51
C SER A 225 28.55 -21.44 12.21
N PRO A 226 28.81 -22.36 13.16
CA PRO A 226 30.14 -22.57 13.69
C PRO A 226 30.82 -23.67 12.86
N GLU A 227 31.58 -23.28 11.84
CA GLU A 227 32.48 -24.24 11.18
C GLU A 227 33.73 -24.50 12.03
N ARG A 228 34.01 -25.80 12.20
CA ARG A 228 35.19 -26.38 12.84
C ARG A 228 36.37 -26.42 11.89
#